data_AF-A0A914VC62-F1
#
_entry.id   AF-A0A914VC62-F1
#
_cell.length_a   1.000
_cell.length_b   1.000
_cell.length_c   1.000
_cell.angle_alpha   90.00
_cell.angle_beta   90.00
_cell.angle_gamma   90.00
#
_symmetry.space_group_name_H-M   'P 1'
#
loop_
_entity.id
_entity.type
_entity.pdbx_description
1 polymer ?
#
loop_
_entity_poly.entity_id
_entity_poly.type
_entity_poly.pdbx_seq_one_letter_code
_entity_poly.pdbx_strand_id
1 'polypeptide(L)'
;YSSRLDTPDDVFQRSLTALFSVGEGPPQAELQFNVGDALFDAIVGECSPARRNVYTETVEDFTLRSAALHDRTCLRMTSTLRVILDEKLTSTNWHLRQAALIWLFVLMKRGGHWHPAIKENLDQLQEAFIDGLAETNELSQDVASKGMGLVYETGNVEQKQTMVAALVDSLTTGRKLKPRITDDTTVFEKGALGKTPGGETLSTYRELCALATDLNQPDLMYKFMQLASHNALWNSKK
;
A
#
# COMPACT_ATOMS: atom_id res chain seq x y z
N TYR A 1 -5.02 26.46 -27.97
CA TYR A 1 -5.36 27.28 -26.79
C TYR A 1 -6.51 26.61 -26.07
N SER A 2 -6.22 25.59 -25.26
CA SER A 2 -7.17 25.09 -24.25
C SER A 2 -6.79 25.81 -22.96
N SER A 3 -7.63 26.74 -22.51
CA SER A 3 -7.52 27.30 -21.16
C SER A 3 -7.65 26.13 -20.18
N ARG A 4 -6.55 25.79 -19.49
CA ARG A 4 -6.52 24.81 -18.40
C ARG A 4 -7.52 25.25 -17.34
N LEU A 5 -8.66 24.58 -17.29
CA LEU A 5 -9.71 24.83 -16.32
C LEU A 5 -9.46 23.84 -15.20
N ASP A 6 -8.56 24.21 -14.28
CA ASP A 6 -8.36 23.45 -13.06
C ASP A 6 -9.70 23.21 -12.38
N THR A 7 -9.93 21.96 -11.96
CA THR A 7 -11.11 21.61 -11.16
C THR A 7 -11.20 22.54 -9.95
N PRO A 8 -12.31 23.28 -9.76
CA PRO A 8 -12.49 24.14 -8.59
C PRO A 8 -12.37 23.37 -7.27
N ASP A 9 -11.87 24.01 -6.21
CA ASP A 9 -11.62 23.33 -4.94
C ASP A 9 -12.92 22.89 -4.26
N ASP A 10 -14.03 23.62 -4.44
CA ASP A 10 -15.35 23.21 -3.95
C ASP A 10 -15.83 21.91 -4.61
N VAL A 11 -15.63 21.77 -5.93
CA VAL A 11 -15.95 20.55 -6.68
C VAL A 11 -15.07 19.41 -6.21
N PHE A 12 -13.77 19.65 -6.00
CA PHE A 12 -12.84 18.65 -5.47
C PHE A 12 -13.26 18.15 -4.08
N GLN A 13 -13.56 19.06 -3.15
CA GLN A 13 -13.98 18.70 -1.78
C GLN A 13 -15.31 17.93 -1.75
N ARG A 14 -16.27 18.33 -2.59
CA ARG A 14 -17.54 17.60 -2.72
C ARG A 14 -17.35 16.20 -3.28
N SER A 15 -16.49 16.05 -4.28
CA SER A 15 -16.13 14.75 -4.84
C SER A 15 -15.44 13.85 -3.81
N LEU A 16 -14.45 14.37 -3.06
CA LEU A 16 -13.80 13.62 -1.97
C LEU A 16 -14.81 13.16 -0.92
N THR A 17 -15.69 14.05 -0.48
CA THR A 17 -16.72 13.74 0.53
C THR A 17 -17.65 12.62 0.04
N ALA A 18 -18.12 12.72 -1.20
CA ALA A 18 -18.97 11.70 -1.80
C ALA A 18 -18.23 10.35 -1.92
N LEU A 19 -16.98 10.35 -2.39
CA LEU A 19 -16.17 9.14 -2.53
C LEU A 19 -15.89 8.47 -1.18
N PHE A 20 -15.58 9.24 -0.14
CA PHE A 20 -15.38 8.69 1.20
C PHE A 20 -16.66 8.10 1.79
N SER A 21 -17.83 8.68 1.53
CA SER A 21 -19.10 8.12 2.02
C SER A 21 -19.39 6.71 1.47
N VAL A 22 -18.83 6.34 0.31
CA VAL A 22 -18.97 4.99 -0.27
C VAL A 22 -18.28 3.93 0.61
N GLY A 23 -17.22 4.30 1.34
CA GLY A 23 -16.52 3.40 2.25
C GLY A 23 -17.27 3.11 3.55
N GLU A 24 -18.30 3.90 3.88
CA GLU A 24 -19.12 3.67 5.07
C GLU A 24 -20.12 2.52 4.89
N GLY A 25 -20.40 2.16 3.63
CA GLY A 25 -21.31 1.08 3.26
C GLY A 25 -20.70 -0.33 3.36
N PRO A 26 -21.42 -1.36 2.86
CA PRO A 26 -20.94 -2.73 2.87
C PRO A 26 -19.57 -2.89 2.19
N PRO A 27 -18.72 -3.82 2.68
CA PRO A 27 -17.35 -3.96 2.21
C PRO A 27 -17.36 -4.68 0.85
N GLN A 28 -17.32 -3.88 -0.22
CA GLN A 28 -17.23 -4.37 -1.59
C GLN A 28 -15.85 -4.03 -2.15
N ALA A 29 -14.95 -5.01 -2.15
CA ALA A 29 -13.54 -4.81 -2.49
C ALA A 29 -13.35 -4.11 -3.85
N GLU A 30 -13.96 -4.64 -4.91
CA GLU A 30 -13.87 -4.10 -6.27
C GLU A 30 -14.37 -2.65 -6.35
N LEU A 31 -15.47 -2.34 -5.64
CA LEU A 31 -15.99 -0.99 -5.56
C LEU A 31 -14.96 -0.06 -4.88
N GLN A 32 -14.33 -0.49 -3.79
CA GLN A 32 -13.34 0.34 -3.10
C GLN A 32 -12.06 0.55 -3.91
N PHE A 33 -11.64 -0.41 -4.73
CA PHE A 33 -10.57 -0.17 -5.70
C PHE A 33 -10.96 0.91 -6.72
N ASN A 34 -12.17 0.85 -7.27
CA ASN A 34 -12.66 1.89 -8.20
C ASN A 34 -12.80 3.26 -7.51
N VAL A 35 -13.22 3.30 -6.24
CA VAL A 35 -13.24 4.55 -5.45
C VAL A 35 -11.83 5.07 -5.26
N GLY A 36 -10.85 4.22 -4.96
CA GLY A 36 -9.44 4.59 -4.88
C GLY A 36 -8.92 5.19 -6.18
N ASP A 37 -9.32 4.64 -7.32
CA ASP A 37 -8.98 5.18 -8.64
C ASP A 37 -9.60 6.56 -8.86
N ALA A 38 -10.88 6.71 -8.53
CA ALA A 38 -11.58 7.99 -8.63
C ALA A 38 -11.00 9.05 -7.69
N LEU A 39 -10.58 8.66 -6.47
CA LEU A 39 -9.88 9.54 -5.53
C LEU A 39 -8.57 10.02 -6.15
N PHE A 40 -7.76 9.12 -6.69
CA PHE A 40 -6.51 9.47 -7.35
C PHE A 40 -6.76 10.48 -8.48
N ASP A 41 -7.68 10.17 -9.39
CA ASP A 41 -7.99 11.00 -10.55
C ASP A 41 -8.56 12.37 -10.15
N ALA A 42 -9.35 12.45 -9.07
CA ALA A 42 -9.82 13.71 -8.52
C ALA A 42 -8.69 14.57 -7.93
N ILE A 43 -7.71 13.94 -7.26
CA ILE A 43 -6.55 14.61 -6.67
C ILE A 43 -5.66 15.22 -7.74
N VAL A 44 -5.29 14.42 -8.74
CA VAL A 44 -4.34 14.86 -9.79
C VAL A 44 -5.04 15.66 -10.89
N GLY A 45 -6.37 15.57 -11.02
CA GLY A 45 -7.18 16.43 -11.87
C GLY A 45 -6.75 16.41 -13.34
N GLU A 46 -6.29 17.53 -13.87
CA GLU A 46 -5.79 17.62 -15.25
C GLU A 46 -4.56 16.76 -15.51
N CYS A 47 -3.79 16.45 -14.45
CA CYS A 47 -2.63 15.56 -14.49
C CYS A 47 -3.01 14.08 -14.42
N SER A 48 -4.31 13.75 -14.37
CA SER A 48 -4.75 12.36 -14.39
C SER A 48 -4.36 11.68 -15.71
N PRO A 49 -3.67 10.52 -15.64
CA PRO A 49 -3.46 9.69 -16.82
C PRO A 49 -4.77 9.28 -17.50
N ALA A 50 -5.91 9.30 -16.82
CA ALA A 50 -7.22 9.02 -17.42
C ALA A 50 -7.63 10.05 -18.49
N ARG A 51 -7.00 11.24 -18.50
CA ARG A 51 -7.22 12.29 -19.51
C ARG A 51 -6.32 12.16 -20.74
N ARG A 52 -5.34 11.26 -20.71
CA ARG A 52 -4.42 11.05 -21.83
C ARG A 52 -5.17 10.54 -23.05
N ASN A 53 -4.66 10.85 -24.25
CA ASN A 53 -5.14 10.17 -25.44
C ASN A 53 -4.53 8.77 -25.50
N VAL A 54 -5.35 7.76 -25.22
CA VAL A 54 -4.94 6.35 -25.13
C VAL A 54 -4.29 5.82 -26.42
N TYR A 55 -4.58 6.43 -27.57
CA TYR A 55 -4.05 5.99 -28.87
C TYR A 55 -2.73 6.65 -29.24
N THR A 56 -2.35 7.76 -28.60
CA THR A 56 -1.19 8.56 -29.00
C THR A 56 -0.19 8.80 -27.89
N GLU A 57 -0.55 8.52 -26.63
CA GLU A 57 0.25 8.87 -25.46
C GLU A 57 0.29 7.73 -24.44
N THR A 58 1.51 7.40 -23.99
CA THR A 58 1.71 6.45 -22.88
C THR A 58 1.41 7.11 -21.54
N VAL A 59 1.27 6.31 -20.48
CA VAL A 59 1.04 6.84 -19.12
C VAL A 59 2.27 7.62 -18.66
N GLU A 60 3.45 7.11 -18.97
CA GLU A 60 4.75 7.68 -18.61
C GLU A 60 4.94 9.06 -19.26
N ASP A 61 4.68 9.17 -20.57
CA ASP A 61 4.80 10.42 -21.33
C ASP A 61 3.82 11.50 -20.85
N PHE A 62 2.61 11.08 -20.46
CA PHE A 62 1.61 11.99 -19.90
C PHE A 62 2.01 12.47 -18.50
N THR A 63 2.45 11.56 -17.65
CA THR A 63 2.84 11.85 -16.26
C THR A 63 4.03 12.81 -16.23
N LEU A 64 5.02 12.63 -17.10
CA LEU A 64 6.21 13.48 -17.17
C LEU A 64 5.88 14.92 -17.60
N ARG A 65 4.91 15.11 -18.50
CA ARG A 65 4.42 16.45 -18.90
C ARG A 65 3.58 17.12 -17.80
N SER A 66 2.90 16.32 -16.99
CA SER A 66 2.04 16.79 -15.91
C SER A 66 2.81 17.28 -14.68
N ALA A 67 4.13 17.03 -14.61
CA ALA A 67 5.02 17.48 -13.54
C ALA A 67 5.00 19.01 -13.30
N ALA A 68 4.60 19.81 -14.28
CA ALA A 68 4.54 21.28 -14.15
C ALA A 68 3.41 21.83 -13.26
N LEU A 69 2.45 21.01 -12.81
CA LEU A 69 1.28 21.41 -12.01
C LEU A 69 1.38 20.98 -10.52
N HIS A 70 2.60 20.77 -10.05
CA HIS A 70 2.91 20.08 -8.81
C HIS A 70 2.29 20.69 -7.55
N ASP A 71 2.31 22.01 -7.37
CA ASP A 71 1.98 22.59 -6.05
C ASP A 71 0.55 22.27 -5.61
N ARG A 72 -0.43 22.41 -6.51
CA ARG A 72 -1.83 22.16 -6.16
C ARG A 72 -2.13 20.67 -5.98
N THR A 73 -1.60 19.82 -6.85
CA THR A 73 -1.80 18.35 -6.73
C THR A 73 -1.09 17.81 -5.49
N CYS A 74 0.06 18.38 -5.12
CA CYS A 74 0.75 18.09 -3.86
C CYS A 74 -0.09 18.45 -2.65
N LEU A 75 -0.65 19.67 -2.59
CA LEU A 75 -1.53 20.07 -1.49
C LEU A 75 -2.76 19.15 -1.38
N ARG A 76 -3.38 18.80 -2.51
CA ARG A 76 -4.53 17.89 -2.55
C ARG A 76 -4.16 16.46 -2.11
N MET A 77 -3.04 15.94 -2.57
CA MET A 77 -2.57 14.61 -2.19
C MET A 77 -2.23 14.57 -0.69
N THR A 78 -1.44 15.52 -0.19
CA THR A 78 -1.05 15.59 1.22
C THR A 78 -2.27 15.74 2.13
N SER A 79 -3.24 16.60 1.78
CA SER A 79 -4.48 16.73 2.56
C SER A 79 -5.33 15.47 2.53
N THR A 80 -5.44 14.80 1.37
CA THR A 80 -6.20 13.55 1.26
C THR A 80 -5.54 12.40 2.03
N LEU A 81 -4.22 12.25 1.93
CA LEU A 81 -3.45 11.29 2.72
C LEU A 81 -3.65 11.51 4.21
N ARG A 82 -3.56 12.76 4.68
CA ARG A 82 -3.81 13.10 6.09
C ARG A 82 -5.20 12.66 6.54
N VAL A 83 -6.24 12.97 5.77
CA VAL A 83 -7.61 12.54 6.10
C VAL A 83 -7.73 11.02 6.17
N ILE A 84 -7.14 10.29 5.22
CA ILE A 84 -7.17 8.82 5.21
C ILE A 84 -6.44 8.25 6.43
N LEU A 85 -5.22 8.72 6.70
CA LEU A 85 -4.35 8.25 7.78
C LEU A 85 -4.93 8.59 9.17
N ASP A 86 -5.30 9.85 9.39
CA ASP A 86 -5.63 10.35 10.72
C ASP A 86 -7.10 10.09 11.10
N GLU A 87 -8.02 10.04 10.13
CA GLU A 87 -9.45 9.89 10.39
C GLU A 87 -10.05 8.57 9.91
N LYS A 88 -9.74 8.13 8.68
CA LYS A 88 -10.46 7.01 8.07
C LYS A 88 -9.92 5.65 8.53
N LEU A 89 -8.60 5.51 8.62
CA LEU A 89 -7.95 4.31 9.18
C LEU A 89 -8.16 4.18 10.69
N THR A 90 -8.38 5.27 11.41
CA THR A 90 -8.63 5.26 12.86
C THR A 90 -10.12 5.13 13.21
N SER A 91 -11.00 5.04 12.21
CA SER A 91 -12.45 4.97 12.41
C SER A 91 -12.88 3.74 13.21
N THR A 92 -13.91 3.90 14.05
CA THR A 92 -14.56 2.77 14.72
C THR A 92 -15.28 1.85 13.74
N ASN A 93 -15.68 2.36 12.56
CA ASN A 93 -16.30 1.57 11.50
C ASN A 93 -15.24 0.74 10.76
N TRP A 94 -15.28 -0.58 10.93
CA TRP A 94 -14.33 -1.49 10.29
C TRP A 94 -14.45 -1.53 8.76
N HIS A 95 -15.65 -1.30 8.21
CA HIS A 95 -15.85 -1.19 6.75
C HIS A 95 -15.06 -0.01 6.19
N LEU A 96 -15.15 1.13 6.88
CA LEU A 96 -14.44 2.34 6.50
C LEU A 96 -12.93 2.18 6.65
N ARG A 97 -12.45 1.53 7.71
CA ARG A 97 -11.01 1.22 7.85
C ARG A 97 -10.49 0.36 6.70
N GLN A 98 -11.23 -0.71 6.35
CA GLN A 98 -10.86 -1.58 5.23
C GLN A 98 -10.86 -0.81 3.90
N ALA A 99 -11.89 -0.02 3.65
CA ALA A 99 -11.97 0.82 2.45
C ALA A 99 -10.80 1.81 2.39
N ALA A 100 -10.50 2.49 3.50
CA ALA A 100 -9.40 3.42 3.64
C ALA A 100 -8.04 2.79 3.34
N LEU A 101 -7.80 1.56 3.81
CA LEU A 101 -6.58 0.81 3.52
C LEU A 101 -6.46 0.50 2.01
N ILE A 102 -7.56 0.12 1.36
CA ILE A 102 -7.62 -0.10 -0.10
C ILE A 102 -7.34 1.20 -0.85
N TRP A 103 -7.96 2.32 -0.46
CA TRP A 103 -7.73 3.61 -1.09
C TRP A 103 -6.27 4.04 -0.97
N LEU A 104 -5.68 3.88 0.22
CA LEU A 104 -4.26 4.18 0.46
C LEU A 104 -3.35 3.36 -0.46
N PHE A 105 -3.64 2.06 -0.60
CA PHE A 105 -2.93 1.19 -1.53
C PHE A 105 -3.05 1.66 -2.99
N VAL A 106 -4.24 2.06 -3.44
CA VAL A 106 -4.42 2.56 -4.82
C VAL A 106 -3.64 3.86 -5.04
N LEU A 107 -3.67 4.79 -4.09
CA LEU A 107 -2.89 6.03 -4.16
C LEU A 107 -1.39 5.72 -4.27
N MET A 108 -0.88 4.82 -3.42
CA MET A 108 0.52 4.39 -3.45
C MET A 108 0.89 3.73 -4.79
N LYS A 109 0.06 2.81 -5.28
CA LYS A 109 0.28 2.09 -6.55
C LYS A 109 0.35 3.03 -7.75
N ARG A 110 -0.51 4.05 -7.79
CA ARG A 110 -0.61 4.95 -8.94
C ARG A 110 0.36 6.13 -8.87
N GLY A 111 0.68 6.60 -7.67
CA GLY A 111 1.47 7.81 -7.47
C GLY A 111 2.89 7.60 -6.94
N GLY A 112 3.23 6.43 -6.36
CA GLY A 112 4.49 6.23 -5.65
C GLY A 112 5.75 6.57 -6.47
N HIS A 113 5.78 6.21 -7.75
CA HIS A 113 6.96 6.41 -8.58
C HIS A 113 7.26 7.87 -8.94
N TRP A 114 6.24 8.75 -8.94
CA TRP A 114 6.37 10.11 -9.50
C TRP A 114 5.83 11.23 -8.60
N HIS A 115 4.85 10.97 -7.74
CA HIS A 115 4.18 12.00 -6.97
C HIS A 115 4.93 12.30 -5.66
N PRO A 116 5.47 13.51 -5.45
CA PRO A 116 6.37 13.77 -4.33
C PRO A 116 5.65 13.77 -2.98
N ALA A 117 4.40 14.24 -2.91
CA ALA A 117 3.63 14.15 -1.66
C ALA A 117 3.51 12.71 -1.12
N ILE A 118 3.53 11.69 -1.99
CA ILE A 118 3.54 10.28 -1.55
C ILE A 118 4.94 9.90 -1.06
N LYS A 119 5.99 10.30 -1.78
CA LYS A 119 7.39 10.06 -1.39
C LYS A 119 7.77 10.70 -0.06
N GLU A 120 7.21 11.88 0.24
CA GLU A 120 7.40 12.61 1.50
C GLU A 120 6.68 11.98 2.69
N ASN A 121 5.67 11.13 2.44
CA ASN A 121 4.86 10.50 3.48
C ASN A 121 5.08 8.97 3.56
N LEU A 122 6.20 8.45 3.02
CA LEU A 122 6.44 7.01 2.95
C LEU A 122 6.48 6.33 4.33
N ASP A 123 6.99 7.00 5.36
CA ASP A 123 7.08 6.43 6.70
C ASP A 123 5.68 6.25 7.32
N GLN A 124 4.79 7.24 7.17
CA GLN A 124 3.41 7.14 7.63
C GLN A 124 2.61 6.11 6.83
N LEU A 125 2.87 6.02 5.52
CA LEU A 125 2.29 4.98 4.67
C LEU A 125 2.74 3.59 5.11
N GLN A 126 4.02 3.43 5.45
CA GLN A 126 4.56 2.18 5.96
C GLN A 126 3.87 1.79 7.27
N GLU A 127 3.79 2.71 8.24
CA GLU A 127 3.11 2.45 9.52
C GLU A 127 1.66 2.03 9.32
N ALA A 128 0.93 2.71 8.42
CA ALA A 128 -0.45 2.37 8.08
C ALA A 128 -0.59 0.96 7.47
N PHE A 129 0.34 0.54 6.61
CA PHE A 129 0.30 -0.83 6.06
C PHE A 129 0.77 -1.87 7.09
N ILE A 130 1.71 -1.57 7.98
CA ILE A 130 2.06 -2.44 9.11
C ILE A 130 0.83 -2.65 10.01
N ASP A 131 0.14 -1.58 10.38
CA ASP A 131 -1.13 -1.66 11.11
C ASP A 131 -2.20 -2.43 10.31
N GLY A 132 -2.20 -2.35 8.98
CA GLY A 132 -3.09 -3.15 8.12
C GLY A 132 -2.82 -4.66 8.16
N LEU A 133 -1.57 -5.08 8.43
CA LEU A 133 -1.23 -6.50 8.63
C LEU A 133 -1.82 -7.04 9.95
N ALA A 134 -2.12 -6.15 10.91
CA ALA A 134 -2.77 -6.47 12.18
C ALA A 134 -4.23 -6.90 12.05
N GLU A 135 -4.89 -6.42 10.99
CA GLU A 135 -6.33 -6.55 10.83
C GLU A 135 -6.71 -8.02 10.66
N THR A 136 -7.92 -8.39 11.10
CA THR A 136 -8.36 -9.79 11.05
C THR A 136 -8.79 -10.25 9.66
N ASN A 137 -8.97 -9.32 8.72
CA ASN A 137 -9.52 -9.59 7.41
C ASN A 137 -8.42 -9.90 6.38
N GLU A 138 -8.54 -11.03 5.69
CA GLU A 138 -7.54 -11.51 4.71
C GLU A 138 -7.31 -10.53 3.55
N LEU A 139 -8.36 -9.86 3.06
CA LEU A 139 -8.20 -8.85 2.02
C LEU A 139 -7.39 -7.65 2.53
N SER A 140 -7.65 -7.20 3.76
CA SER A 140 -6.88 -6.09 4.35
C SER A 140 -5.40 -6.45 4.50
N GLN A 141 -5.10 -7.66 4.95
CA GLN A 141 -3.74 -8.17 5.07
C GLN A 141 -3.02 -8.30 3.71
N ASP A 142 -3.72 -8.80 2.68
CA ASP A 142 -3.16 -8.91 1.33
C ASP A 142 -2.87 -7.53 0.71
N VAL A 143 -3.81 -6.60 0.87
CA VAL A 143 -3.64 -5.20 0.43
C VAL A 143 -2.49 -4.53 1.18
N ALA A 144 -2.39 -4.75 2.49
CA ALA A 144 -1.29 -4.24 3.32
C ALA A 144 0.08 -4.81 2.90
N SER A 145 0.18 -6.11 2.68
CA SER A 145 1.42 -6.77 2.23
C SER A 145 1.88 -6.22 0.87
N LYS A 146 0.94 -6.06 -0.08
CA LYS A 146 1.23 -5.44 -1.38
C LYS A 146 1.62 -3.97 -1.24
N GLY A 147 0.95 -3.22 -0.36
CA GLY A 147 1.26 -1.81 -0.05
C GLY A 147 2.68 -1.63 0.49
N MET A 148 3.08 -2.47 1.45
CA MET A 148 4.44 -2.50 1.98
C MET A 148 5.49 -2.76 0.91
N GLY A 149 5.21 -3.67 -0.03
CA GLY A 149 6.08 -3.91 -1.18
C GLY A 149 6.29 -2.66 -2.03
N LEU A 150 5.21 -1.93 -2.34
CA LEU A 150 5.28 -0.69 -3.11
C LEU A 150 6.04 0.41 -2.37
N VAL A 151 5.81 0.55 -1.06
CA VAL A 151 6.53 1.52 -0.20
C VAL A 151 8.03 1.22 -0.22
N TYR A 152 8.39 -0.05 -0.04
CA TYR A 152 9.78 -0.51 -0.10
C TYR A 152 10.41 -0.28 -1.48
N GLU A 153 9.70 -0.54 -2.57
CA GLU A 153 10.19 -0.29 -3.93
C GLU A 153 10.44 1.20 -4.18
N THR A 154 9.59 2.06 -3.63
CA THR A 154 9.61 3.52 -3.82
C THR A 154 10.67 4.23 -2.97
N GLY A 155 10.99 3.71 -1.78
CA GLY A 155 11.97 4.31 -0.87
C GLY A 155 13.39 4.38 -1.47
N ASN A 156 14.18 5.33 -1.00
CA ASN A 156 15.62 5.35 -1.29
C ASN A 156 16.38 4.31 -0.43
N VAL A 157 17.69 4.14 -0.63
CA VAL A 157 18.49 3.11 0.07
C VAL A 157 18.42 3.26 1.60
N GLU A 158 18.51 4.48 2.12
CA GLU A 158 18.46 4.79 3.55
C GLU A 158 17.06 4.55 4.14
N GLN A 159 16.02 4.97 3.41
CA GLN A 159 14.63 4.72 3.76
C GLN A 159 14.35 3.21 3.79
N LYS A 160 14.80 2.44 2.80
CA LYS A 160 14.62 0.98 2.79
C LYS A 160 15.22 0.30 4.02
N GLN A 161 16.42 0.71 4.43
CA GLN A 161 17.06 0.18 5.64
C GLN A 161 16.24 0.51 6.90
N THR A 162 15.81 1.76 7.02
CA THR A 162 14.95 2.23 8.14
C THR A 162 13.62 1.47 8.16
N MET A 163 13.01 1.29 6.99
CA MET A 163 11.77 0.55 6.81
C MET A 163 11.92 -0.92 7.23
N VAL A 164 13.02 -1.59 6.89
CA VAL A 164 13.24 -2.97 7.36
C VAL A 164 13.39 -3.00 8.88
N ALA A 165 14.18 -2.10 9.45
CA ALA A 165 14.36 -2.03 10.90
C ALA A 165 13.02 -1.83 11.65
N ALA A 166 12.17 -0.91 11.16
CA ALA A 166 10.84 -0.65 11.72
C ALA A 166 9.90 -1.86 11.59
N LEU A 167 9.98 -2.60 10.47
CA LEU A 167 9.20 -3.82 10.28
C LEU A 167 9.64 -4.93 11.24
N VAL A 168 10.96 -5.12 11.41
CA VAL A 168 11.52 -6.08 12.37
C VAL A 168 11.10 -5.73 13.79
N ASP A 169 11.21 -4.46 14.18
CA ASP A 169 10.80 -4.01 15.51
C ASP A 169 9.29 -4.26 15.74
N SER A 170 8.45 -3.96 14.75
CA SER A 170 6.99 -4.18 14.83
C SER A 170 6.64 -5.66 14.95
N LEU A 171 7.32 -6.53 14.21
CA LEU A 171 7.15 -8.00 14.27
C LEU A 171 7.64 -8.59 15.59
N THR A 172 8.78 -8.12 16.10
CA THR A 172 9.43 -8.66 17.31
C THR A 172 8.83 -8.14 18.60
N THR A 173 8.39 -6.88 18.65
CA THR A 173 7.74 -6.29 19.84
C THR A 173 6.26 -6.66 19.96
N GLY A 174 5.69 -7.32 18.94
CA GLY A 174 4.29 -7.76 18.96
C GLY A 174 3.29 -6.60 19.07
N ARG A 175 3.72 -5.36 18.76
CA ARG A 175 2.82 -4.20 18.70
C ARG A 175 1.89 -4.39 17.51
N LYS A 176 0.74 -4.99 17.81
CA LYS A 176 -0.43 -5.12 16.92
C LYS A 176 -0.27 -6.09 15.74
N LEU A 177 0.28 -7.30 15.88
CA LEU A 177 0.01 -8.35 14.90
C LEU A 177 -0.82 -9.43 15.58
N LYS A 178 -2.16 -9.34 15.49
CA LYS A 178 -3.03 -10.45 15.90
C LYS A 178 -2.96 -11.50 14.78
N PRO A 179 -2.42 -12.71 15.05
CA PRO A 179 -1.83 -13.51 13.99
C PRO A 179 -2.85 -14.48 13.38
N ARG A 180 -3.09 -14.35 12.07
CA ARG A 180 -3.30 -15.53 11.21
C ARG A 180 -2.04 -15.94 10.45
N ILE A 181 -1.03 -15.07 10.43
CA ILE A 181 0.36 -15.43 10.16
C ILE A 181 1.02 -15.64 11.53
N THR A 182 0.78 -16.80 12.15
CA THR A 182 1.59 -17.20 13.31
C THR A 182 3.01 -17.49 12.82
N ASP A 183 3.99 -17.39 13.73
CA ASP A 183 5.38 -17.81 13.49
C ASP A 183 5.49 -19.14 12.74
N ASP A 184 4.54 -20.05 13.00
CA ASP A 184 4.45 -21.40 12.45
C ASP A 184 3.70 -21.51 11.10
N THR A 185 3.31 -20.40 10.49
CA THR A 185 2.54 -20.41 9.23
C THR A 185 3.40 -21.01 8.14
N THR A 186 3.02 -22.19 7.67
CA THR A 186 3.73 -22.91 6.62
C THR A 186 3.51 -22.18 5.29
N VAL A 187 4.50 -21.38 4.88
CA VAL A 187 4.46 -20.62 3.62
C VAL A 187 4.75 -21.52 2.42
N PHE A 188 5.45 -22.62 2.65
CA PHE A 188 5.83 -23.62 1.64
C PHE A 188 5.63 -25.04 2.20
N GLU A 189 5.33 -26.01 1.33
CA GLU A 189 5.37 -27.42 1.74
C GLU A 189 6.79 -27.78 2.25
N LYS A 190 6.86 -28.59 3.32
CA LYS A 190 8.14 -28.99 3.92
C LYS A 190 9.09 -29.57 2.86
N GLY A 191 10.20 -28.88 2.59
CA GLY A 191 11.21 -29.27 1.62
C GLY A 191 11.15 -28.57 0.24
N ALA A 192 10.19 -27.68 0.01
CA ALA A 192 10.10 -26.90 -1.23
C ALA A 192 11.12 -25.75 -1.30
N LEU A 193 11.47 -25.18 -0.15
CA LEU A 193 12.64 -24.32 -0.01
C LEU A 193 13.79 -25.14 0.56
N GLY A 194 15.01 -24.84 0.10
CA GLY A 194 16.23 -25.50 0.54
C GLY A 194 16.45 -25.45 2.07
N LYS A 195 17.53 -26.09 2.53
CA LYS A 195 17.85 -26.15 3.96
C LYS A 195 18.63 -24.92 4.41
N THR A 196 18.47 -24.52 5.67
CA THR A 196 19.36 -23.54 6.32
C THR A 196 20.80 -24.07 6.39
N PRO A 197 21.80 -23.20 6.62
CA PRO A 197 23.19 -23.65 6.85
C PRO A 197 23.33 -24.67 8.01
N GLY A 198 22.37 -24.69 8.94
CA GLY A 198 22.25 -25.67 10.03
C GLY A 198 21.47 -26.95 9.69
N GLY A 199 20.89 -27.08 8.50
CA GLY A 199 20.23 -28.29 8.01
C GLY A 199 18.71 -28.38 8.22
N GLU A 200 18.09 -27.34 8.77
CA GLU A 200 16.64 -27.28 9.00
C GLU A 200 15.90 -26.86 7.71
N THR A 201 14.74 -27.47 7.43
CA THR A 201 13.94 -27.17 6.24
C THR A 201 13.12 -25.90 6.45
N LEU A 202 13.34 -24.88 5.62
CA LEU A 202 12.58 -23.63 5.64
C LEU A 202 11.14 -23.88 5.20
N SER A 203 10.20 -23.83 6.13
CA SER A 203 8.78 -24.01 5.86
C SER A 203 7.92 -22.88 6.42
N THR A 204 8.39 -22.16 7.43
CA THR A 204 7.60 -21.14 8.14
C THR A 204 8.08 -19.71 7.90
N TYR A 205 7.16 -18.74 8.05
CA TYR A 205 7.50 -17.30 7.89
C TYR A 205 8.54 -16.84 8.92
N ARG A 206 8.50 -17.37 10.14
CA ARG A 206 9.52 -17.12 11.17
C ARG A 206 10.90 -17.58 10.74
N GLU A 207 11.02 -18.77 10.16
CA GLU A 207 12.30 -19.30 9.68
C GLU A 207 12.87 -18.45 8.52
N LEU A 208 12.00 -17.95 7.65
CA LEU A 208 12.40 -17.04 6.57
C LEU A 208 12.87 -15.68 7.10
N CYS A 209 12.20 -15.14 8.12
CA CYS A 209 12.60 -13.90 8.78
C CYS A 209 13.91 -14.07 9.58
N ALA A 210 14.05 -15.21 10.29
CA ALA A 210 15.28 -15.57 10.98
C ALA A 210 16.45 -15.71 10.00
N LEU A 211 16.25 -16.38 8.86
CA LEU A 211 17.27 -16.51 7.83
C LEU A 211 17.65 -15.17 7.20
N ALA A 212 16.69 -14.30 6.91
CA ALA A 212 16.98 -12.96 6.39
C ALA A 212 17.83 -12.14 7.37
N THR A 213 17.57 -12.31 8.67
CA THR A 213 18.34 -11.70 9.75
C THR A 213 19.74 -12.31 9.85
N ASP A 214 19.85 -13.64 9.83
CA ASP A 214 21.12 -14.40 9.94
C ASP A 214 22.06 -14.16 8.73
N LEU A 215 21.48 -14.01 7.53
CA LEU A 215 22.24 -13.68 6.32
C LEU A 215 22.62 -12.20 6.25
N ASN A 216 22.20 -11.38 7.22
CA ASN A 216 22.30 -9.93 7.19
C ASN A 216 21.75 -9.35 5.86
N GLN A 217 20.66 -9.95 5.36
CA GLN A 217 19.95 -9.58 4.13
C GLN A 217 18.51 -9.17 4.46
N PRO A 218 18.33 -8.02 5.15
CA PRO A 218 17.02 -7.51 5.57
C PRO A 218 16.03 -7.34 4.40
N ASP A 219 16.52 -7.04 3.21
CA ASP A 219 15.75 -6.88 1.97
C ASP A 219 14.90 -8.11 1.60
N LEU A 220 15.28 -9.31 2.07
CA LEU A 220 14.54 -10.54 1.80
C LEU A 220 13.20 -10.60 2.54
N MET A 221 13.02 -9.86 3.64
CA MET A 221 11.78 -9.88 4.43
C MET A 221 10.57 -9.43 3.62
N TYR A 222 10.71 -8.35 2.86
CA TYR A 222 9.63 -7.81 2.02
C TYR A 222 9.26 -8.78 0.90
N LYS A 223 10.26 -9.43 0.28
CA LYS A 223 10.04 -10.46 -0.74
C LYS A 223 9.32 -11.67 -0.15
N PHE A 224 9.73 -12.11 1.03
CA PHE A 224 9.08 -13.23 1.73
C PHE A 224 7.66 -12.88 2.18
N MET A 225 7.38 -11.63 2.56
CA MET A 225 6.04 -11.18 2.91
C MET A 225 5.08 -11.16 1.70
N GLN A 226 5.56 -10.71 0.53
CA GLN A 226 4.82 -10.80 -0.73
C GLN A 226 4.55 -12.27 -1.12
N LEU A 227 5.56 -13.14 -1.01
CA LEU A 227 5.46 -14.58 -1.28
C LEU A 227 4.47 -15.27 -0.34
N ALA A 228 4.49 -14.93 0.95
CA ALA A 228 3.58 -15.47 1.94
C ALA A 228 2.12 -15.06 1.69
N SER A 229 1.88 -13.79 1.32
CA SER A 229 0.55 -13.31 0.92
C SER A 229 0.01 -14.07 -0.28
N HIS A 230 0.86 -14.29 -1.29
CA HIS A 230 0.47 -15.01 -2.51
C HIS A 230 0.15 -16.50 -2.26
N ASN A 231 0.89 -17.18 -1.39
CA ASN A 231 0.67 -18.59 -1.07
C ASN A 231 -0.52 -18.83 -0.11
N ALA A 232 -0.77 -17.93 0.84
CA ALA A 232 -1.95 -18.01 1.71
C ALA A 232 -3.26 -17.94 0.89
N LEU A 233 -3.31 -17.09 -0.13
CA LEU A 233 -4.44 -17.00 -1.07
C LEU A 233 -4.69 -18.30 -1.86
N TRP A 234 -3.63 -19.04 -2.20
CA TRP A 234 -3.75 -20.33 -2.92
C TRP A 234 -4.17 -21.49 -2.01
N ASN A 235 -3.76 -21.49 -0.74
CA ASN A 235 -4.16 -22.52 0.23
C ASN A 235 -5.58 -22.31 0.79
N SER A 236 -6.12 -21.09 0.76
CA SER A 236 -7.49 -20.79 1.21
C SER A 236 -8.61 -21.33 0.31
N LYS A 237 -8.29 -21.78 -0.92
CA LYS A 237 -9.25 -22.31 -1.90
C LYS A 237 -9.40 -23.85 -1.87
N LYS A 238 -8.96 -24.51 -0.80
CA LYS A 238 -9.06 -25.97 -0.63
C LYS A 238 -10.16 -26.37 0.32
#